data_AF-A0A957L4Y0-F1
#
_entry.id   AF-A0A957L4Y0-F1
#
_cell.length_a   1.000
_cell.length_b   1.000
_cell.length_c   1.000
_cell.angle_alpha   90.00
_cell.angle_beta   90.00
_cell.angle_gamma   90.00
#
_symmetry.space_group_name_H-M   'P 1'
#
loop_
_entity.id
_entity.type
_entity.pdbx_description
1 polymer ?
#
loop_
_entity_poly.entity_id
_entity_poly.type
_entity_poly.pdbx_seq_one_letter_code
_entity_poly.pdbx_strand_id
1 'polypeptide(L)' 'VEYLLARDAQPAGSILVYVGDDDKDEIAFGPIQARDGLALAVGERLRASGADGWFASPQPVRRWLEQLVNRPGH' A
#
# COMPACT_ATOMS: atom_id res chain seq x y z
N VAL A 1 -3.95 4.40 -10.26
CA VAL A 1 -2.90 4.94 -9.36
C VAL A 1 -2.07 6.03 -9.99
N GLU A 2 -1.53 5.84 -11.20
CA GLU A 2 -0.69 6.85 -11.87
C GLU A 2 -1.34 8.24 -11.99
N TYR A 3 -2.65 8.31 -12.29
CA TYR A 3 -3.38 9.57 -12.33
C TYR A 3 -3.33 10.35 -11.00
N LEU A 4 -3.34 9.66 -9.86
CA LEU A 4 -3.22 10.31 -8.55
C LEU A 4 -1.78 10.72 -8.25
N LEU A 5 -0.81 9.89 -8.64
CA LEU A 5 0.62 10.20 -8.48
C LEU A 5 1.05 11.40 -9.34
N ALA A 6 0.49 11.55 -10.54
CA ALA A 6 0.79 12.67 -11.44
C ALA A 6 0.37 14.04 -10.90
N ARG A 7 -0.39 14.09 -9.80
CA ARG A 7 -0.87 15.33 -9.18
C ARG A 7 0.08 15.87 -8.11
N ASP A 8 1.12 15.11 -7.73
CA ASP A 8 2.15 15.47 -6.72
C ASP A 8 1.60 16.20 -5.48
N ALA A 9 0.40 15.82 -5.06
CA ALA A 9 -0.31 16.47 -3.96
C ALA A 9 0.19 16.00 -2.58
N GLN A 10 1.19 15.11 -2.56
CA GLN A 10 1.74 14.52 -1.34
C GLN A 10 2.78 15.48 -0.75
N PRO A 11 2.76 15.76 0.57
CA PRO A 11 3.82 16.53 1.22
C PRO A 11 5.20 15.89 1.00
N ALA A 12 6.24 16.70 0.86
CA ALA A 12 7.61 16.23 0.73
C ALA A 12 7.99 15.31 1.91
N GLY A 13 8.64 14.18 1.59
CA GLY A 13 9.03 13.17 2.60
C GLY A 13 7.93 12.20 3.03
N SER A 14 6.73 12.27 2.42
CA SER A 14 5.67 11.29 2.68
C SER A 14 6.00 9.93 2.05
N ILE A 15 5.66 8.85 2.74
CA ILE A 15 5.78 7.49 2.20
C ILE A 15 4.47 7.13 1.50
N LEU A 16 4.56 6.71 0.23
CA LEU A 16 3.41 6.19 -0.50
C LEU A 16 3.06 4.79 0.00
N VAL A 17 1.78 4.57 0.29
CA VAL A 17 1.26 3.26 0.68
C VAL A 17 0.10 2.91 -0.23
N TYR A 18 0.13 1.70 -0.80
CA TYR A 18 -0.97 1.10 -1.54
C TYR A 18 -1.37 -0.22 -0.89
N VAL A 19 -2.68 -0.44 -0.74
CA VAL A 19 -3.24 -1.69 -0.22
C VAL A 19 -4.39 -2.13 -1.11
N GLY A 20 -4.33 -3.36 -1.62
CA GLY A 20 -5.33 -3.91 -2.55
C GLY A 20 -5.57 -5.41 -2.34
N ASP A 21 -6.76 -5.90 -2.68
CA ASP A 21 -7.20 -7.29 -2.50
C ASP A 21 -7.51 -8.03 -3.82
N ASP A 22 -7.49 -7.33 -4.96
CA ASP A 22 -7.90 -7.88 -6.27
C ASP A 22 -6.68 -8.12 -7.20
N ASP A 23 -6.83 -8.99 -8.20
CA ASP A 23 -5.79 -9.24 -9.20
C ASP A 23 -5.46 -7.98 -10.04
N LYS A 24 -6.44 -7.08 -10.18
CA LYS A 24 -6.29 -5.78 -10.84
C LYS A 24 -5.41 -4.82 -10.07
N ASP A 25 -5.16 -5.06 -8.79
CA ASP A 25 -4.30 -4.22 -7.96
C ASP A 25 -2.81 -4.43 -8.25
N GLU A 26 -2.43 -5.54 -8.87
CA GLU A 26 -1.03 -5.84 -9.23
C GLU A 26 -0.40 -4.75 -10.10
N ILE A 27 -1.19 -4.12 -10.99
CA ILE A 27 -0.70 -3.04 -11.86
C ILE A 27 -0.32 -1.79 -11.07
N ALA A 28 -0.84 -1.63 -9.85
CA ALA A 28 -0.56 -0.50 -8.99
C ALA A 28 0.70 -0.68 -8.15
N PHE A 29 1.18 -1.91 -7.94
CA PHE A 29 2.33 -2.18 -7.09
C PHE A 29 3.61 -1.58 -7.66
N GLY A 30 3.89 -1.84 -8.94
CA GLY A 30 5.09 -1.33 -9.62
C GLY A 30 5.25 0.20 -9.56
N PRO A 31 4.21 1.00 -9.92
CA PRO A 31 4.28 2.47 -9.82
C PRO A 31 4.54 3.02 -8.41
N ILE A 32 4.12 2.30 -7.37
CA ILE A 32 4.32 2.65 -5.96
C ILE A 32 5.75 2.31 -5.52
N GLN A 33 6.20 1.10 -5.83
CA GLN A 33 7.56 0.63 -5.54
C GLN A 33 8.63 1.48 -6.25
N ALA A 34 8.37 1.91 -7.49
CA ALA A 34 9.27 2.78 -8.25
C ALA A 34 9.48 4.18 -7.61
N ARG A 35 8.72 4.52 -6.57
CA ARG A 35 8.82 5.76 -5.79
C ARG A 35 9.21 5.49 -4.33
N ASP A 36 9.85 4.35 -4.07
CA ASP A 36 10.23 3.87 -2.73
C ASP A 36 9.03 3.76 -1.76
N GLY A 37 7.84 3.55 -2.32
CA GLY A 37 6.61 3.31 -1.57
C GLY A 37 6.42 1.84 -1.19
N LEU A 38 5.36 1.57 -0.42
CA LEU A 38 5.00 0.25 0.07
C LEU A 38 3.70 -0.24 -0.59
N ALA A 39 3.76 -1.37 -1.29
CA ALA A 39 2.63 -2.02 -1.92
C ALA A 39 2.27 -3.33 -1.18
N LEU A 40 1.05 -3.40 -0.62
CA LEU A 40 0.60 -4.52 0.20
C LEU A 40 -0.65 -5.18 -0.40
N ALA A 41 -0.61 -6.50 -0.52
CA ALA A 41 -1.77 -7.29 -0.92
C ALA A 41 -2.65 -7.69 0.27
N VAL A 42 -3.92 -8.00 0.05
CA VAL A 42 -4.86 -8.47 1.07
C VAL A 42 -5.57 -9.72 0.58
N GLY A 43 -5.64 -10.74 1.43
CA GLY A 43 -6.29 -12.01 1.13
C GLY A 43 -5.32 -13.19 1.11
N GLU A 44 -5.66 -14.22 0.36
CA GLU A 44 -4.82 -15.41 0.24
C GLU A 44 -3.51 -15.05 -0.47
N ARG A 45 -2.39 -15.53 0.07
CA ARG A 45 -1.07 -15.27 -0.50
C ARG A 45 -0.96 -15.92 -1.88
N LEU A 46 -1.11 -15.12 -2.93
CA LEU A 46 -0.81 -15.53 -4.29
C LEU A 46 0.70 -15.70 -4.44
N ARG A 47 1.15 -16.88 -4.89
CA ARG A 47 2.58 -17.19 -5.07
C ARG A 47 3.27 -16.30 -6.11
N ALA A 48 2.50 -15.62 -6.96
CA ALA A 48 3.00 -14.83 -8.09
C ALA A 48 2.72 -13.31 -7.95
N SER A 49 2.44 -12.83 -6.73
CA SER A 49 2.17 -11.40 -6.51
C SER A 49 3.46 -10.56 -6.50
N GLY A 50 3.38 -9.35 -7.06
CA GLY A 50 4.43 -8.35 -7.02
C GLY A 50 4.45 -7.48 -5.74
N ALA A 51 3.54 -7.71 -4.80
CA ALA A 51 3.46 -6.95 -3.55
C ALA A 51 4.67 -7.19 -2.62
N ASP A 52 5.01 -6.17 -1.83
CA ASP A 52 6.09 -6.22 -0.82
C ASP A 52 5.69 -7.05 0.41
N GLY A 53 4.38 -7.17 0.67
CA GLY A 53 3.84 -7.90 1.80
C GLY A 53 2.35 -8.20 1.63
N TRP A 54 1.79 -8.97 2.57
CA TRP A 54 0.39 -9.38 2.55
C TRP A 54 -0.27 -9.29 3.92
N PHE A 55 -1.56 -8.97 3.91
CA PHE A 55 -2.47 -9.19 5.02
C PHE A 55 -3.39 -10.35 4.70
N ALA A 56 -3.66 -11.23 5.68
CA ALA A 56 -4.55 -12.37 5.47
C ALA A 56 -6.01 -11.96 5.18
N SER A 57 -6.42 -10.77 5.62
CA SER A 57 -7.78 -10.25 5.42
C SER A 57 -7.81 -8.72 5.62
N PRO A 58 -8.95 -8.05 5.35
CA PRO A 58 -9.08 -6.61 5.57
C PRO A 58 -9.00 -6.16 7.03
N GLN A 59 -9.28 -7.04 8.00
CA GLN A 59 -9.28 -6.68 9.43
C GLN A 59 -7.88 -6.31 9.95
N PRO A 60 -6.81 -7.09 9.68
CA PRO A 60 -5.43 -6.68 9.93
C PRO A 60 -5.04 -5.33 9.32
N VAL A 61 -5.49 -5.01 8.10
CA VAL A 61 -5.21 -3.71 7.45
C VAL A 61 -5.75 -2.57 8.30
N ARG A 62 -7.01 -2.68 8.75
CA ARG A 62 -7.65 -1.64 9.58
C ARG A 62 -6.91 -1.42 10.89
N ARG A 63 -6.55 -2.51 11.58
CA ARG A 63 -5.75 -2.43 12.82
C ARG A 63 -4.40 -1.77 12.61
N TRP A 64 -3.75 -2.07 11.49
CA TRP A 64 -2.48 -1.45 11.14
C TRP A 64 -2.64 0.06 10.88
N LEU A 65 -3.65 0.47 10.12
CA LEU A 65 -3.97 1.88 9.89
C LEU A 65 -4.30 2.62 11.20
N GLU A 66 -5.08 2.00 12.09
CA GLU A 66 -5.36 2.54 13.42
C GLU A 66 -4.08 2.76 14.23
N GLN A 67 -3.13 1.82 14.18
CA GLN A 67 -1.84 1.96 14.86
C GLN A 67 -0.97 3.08 14.26
N LEU A 68 -1.02 3.28 12.94
CA LEU A 68 -0.30 4.37 12.29
C LEU A 68 -0.86 5.74 12.70
N VAL A 69 -2.18 5.88 12.73
CA VAL A 69 -2.84 7.15 13.08
C VAL A 69 -2.74 7.44 14.58
N ASN A 70 -2.78 6.40 15.43
CA ASN A 70 -2.71 6.55 16.88
C ASN A 70 -1.29 6.53 17.45
N ARG A 71 -0.26 6.45 16.61
CA ARG A 71 1.13 6.61 17.07
C ARG A 71 1.38 8.08 17.38
N PRO A 72 1.65 8.47 18.64
CA PRO A 72 2.14 9.82 18.92
C PRO A 72 3.48 9.97 18.18
N GLY A 73 3.57 11.01 17.34
CA GLY A 73 4.80 11.35 16.62
C GLY A 73 5.96 11.48 17.61
N HIS A 74 7.08 10.81 17.30
CA HIS A 74 8.37 11.09 17.93
C HIS A 74 8.93 12.40 17.41
#